data_AF-A0A937N7G8-F1
#
_entry.id   AF-A0A937N7G8-F1
#
_cell.length_a   1.000
_cell.length_b   1.000
_cell.length_c   1.000
_cell.angle_alpha   90.00
_cell.angle_beta   90.00
_cell.angle_gamma   90.00
#
_symmetry.space_group_name_H-M   'P 1'
#
loop_
_entity.id
_entity.type
_entity.pdbx_description
1 polymer ?
#
loop_
_entity_poly.entity_id
_entity_poly.type
_entity_poly.pdbx_seq_one_letter_code
_entity_poly.pdbx_strand_id
1 'polypeptide(L)'
;MPRVGNVTAIVGALIVGVSGCGEPTVNEYSKPGSQAPSNSLKDKYKGHRILLWSFDRKTHAGKGFAQGTIEPGKKLELEPLPDYVVTFQAGEVHEVEVFYVHNPQNSWLEEHVNFKVSHKTGSAEGTKGLDSPFVHFEWGYKTEIDSVAFVAPLGTIDLPALSEQIRRDCRGNPAELEDLLLVAAFEPRFRDYLGMYEVFQIYKILGKTTREARWVELLESDHKYENKLASAVLMCVGNKAGEEMFCDASLNTRGNVQISYIEFLCGMPASDKALETIVQLIVSPGIYKEKVGEGVGKDIYDLRRDLLRALSEKYSPEKVRPYLDEIVKAADANEYEWYVQDALDRLLIRGVWRCASREGHPVPVFGTGRKIVISGEEITADGTSHDYRLTTHKEPRHLDLGIEAESQQAEYEGIYLLDAHTLKLCLGENGTARPTKFSVEDADKTVLCIFERISTP
;
A
#
# COMPACT_ATOMS: atom_id res chain seq x y z
N MET A 1 -16.09 3.95 42.17
CA MET A 1 -15.78 4.93 41.10
C MET A 1 -14.57 4.41 40.34
N PRO A 2 -14.71 3.91 39.11
CA PRO A 2 -13.55 3.47 38.34
C PRO A 2 -12.91 4.67 37.66
N ARG A 3 -11.58 4.79 37.80
CA ARG A 3 -10.77 5.81 37.14
C ARG A 3 -10.61 5.41 35.67
N VAL A 4 -11.07 6.26 34.78
CA VAL A 4 -10.80 6.19 33.34
C VAL A 4 -9.33 6.55 33.15
N GLY A 5 -8.51 5.55 32.79
CA GLY A 5 -7.14 5.76 32.37
C GLY A 5 -7.11 6.34 30.97
N ASN A 6 -6.52 7.52 30.81
CA ASN A 6 -6.26 8.13 29.52
C ASN A 6 -5.18 7.33 28.79
N VAL A 7 -5.59 6.43 27.91
CA VAL A 7 -4.69 5.86 26.90
C VAL A 7 -4.53 6.92 25.81
N THR A 8 -3.37 7.57 25.79
CA THR A 8 -2.98 8.43 24.67
C THR A 8 -2.52 7.50 23.55
N ALA A 9 -3.48 7.05 22.74
CA ALA A 9 -3.14 6.37 21.49
C ALA A 9 -2.52 7.40 20.54
N ILE A 10 -1.23 7.22 20.23
CA ILE A 10 -0.57 7.91 19.11
C ILE A 10 -1.19 7.31 17.84
N VAL A 11 -2.28 7.93 17.39
CA VAL A 11 -2.95 7.58 16.14
C VAL A 11 -2.19 8.25 15.01
N GLY A 12 -1.30 7.49 14.39
CA GLY A 12 -0.80 7.78 13.04
C GLY A 12 -1.94 7.60 12.04
N ALA A 13 -2.88 8.56 12.00
CA ALA A 13 -3.77 8.73 10.87
C ALA A 13 -2.91 9.29 9.73
N LEU A 14 -2.23 8.39 9.02
CA LEU A 14 -1.67 8.68 7.71
C LEU A 14 -2.87 8.80 6.74
N ILE A 15 -3.64 9.88 6.86
CA ILE A 15 -4.45 10.39 5.75
C ILE A 15 -3.40 10.93 4.77
N VAL A 16 -2.76 10.02 4.05
CA VAL A 16 -2.18 10.42 2.77
C VAL A 16 -3.41 10.65 1.89
N GLY A 17 -3.91 11.88 1.92
CA GLY A 17 -4.34 12.48 0.69
C GLY A 17 -3.11 12.46 -0.20
N VAL A 18 -2.89 11.33 -0.88
CA VAL A 18 -1.96 11.27 -2.00
C VAL A 18 -2.67 12.08 -3.07
N SER A 19 -2.66 13.41 -2.95
CA SER A 19 -2.42 14.23 -4.11
C SER A 19 -0.96 13.93 -4.50
N GLY A 20 -0.73 12.73 -5.00
CA GLY A 20 0.47 12.34 -5.72
C GLY A 20 0.41 13.00 -7.09
N CYS A 21 0.14 14.30 -7.13
CA CYS A 21 0.47 15.15 -8.25
C CYS A 21 1.95 15.50 -8.07
N GLY A 22 2.80 14.49 -8.24
CA GLY A 22 4.01 14.76 -8.99
C GLY A 22 3.53 15.20 -10.37
N GLU A 23 3.79 16.45 -10.72
CA GLU A 23 3.55 16.99 -12.05
C GLU A 23 3.97 15.98 -13.13
N PRO A 24 3.19 15.83 -14.22
CA PRO A 24 3.44 14.79 -15.21
C PRO A 24 4.79 14.97 -15.88
N THR A 25 5.66 13.97 -15.78
CA THR A 25 6.72 13.76 -16.77
C THR A 25 6.08 13.25 -18.05
N VAL A 26 5.77 14.18 -18.95
CA VAL A 26 5.23 13.92 -20.27
C VAL A 26 6.35 13.38 -21.16
N ASN A 27 6.26 12.10 -21.55
CA ASN A 27 6.89 11.65 -22.79
C ASN A 27 5.99 12.06 -23.96
N GLU A 28 6.61 12.67 -24.97
CA GLU A 28 6.06 13.19 -26.22
C GLU A 28 4.69 12.64 -26.63
N TYR A 29 3.62 13.28 -26.17
CA TYR A 29 2.35 13.30 -26.89
C TYR A 29 2.23 14.66 -27.58
N SER A 30 2.14 14.59 -28.90
CA SER A 30 1.87 15.69 -29.82
C SER A 30 0.85 16.67 -29.25
N LYS A 31 1.19 17.97 -29.26
CA LYS A 31 0.25 19.08 -29.02
C LYS A 31 -1.11 18.74 -29.65
N PRO A 32 -2.21 18.56 -28.90
CA PRO A 32 -3.51 18.58 -29.51
C PRO A 32 -3.65 19.95 -30.16
N GLY A 33 -3.85 19.96 -31.48
CA GLY A 33 -4.12 21.17 -32.23
C GLY A 33 -5.28 21.89 -31.55
N SER A 34 -5.01 23.09 -31.06
CA SER A 34 -5.97 23.96 -30.37
C SER A 34 -7.13 24.31 -31.30
N GLN A 35 -8.15 23.47 -31.34
CA GLN A 35 -9.50 23.94 -31.61
C GLN A 35 -10.12 24.25 -30.26
N ALA A 36 -10.26 25.55 -29.96
CA ALA A 36 -11.01 26.02 -28.81
C ALA A 36 -12.40 25.37 -28.81
N PRO A 37 -12.85 24.71 -27.73
CA PRO A 37 -14.20 24.17 -27.67
C PRO A 37 -15.22 25.30 -27.85
N SER A 38 -15.98 25.22 -28.94
CA SER A 38 -16.88 26.26 -29.44
C SER A 38 -18.26 26.27 -28.75
N ASN A 39 -18.32 26.13 -27.42
CA ASN A 39 -19.45 26.38 -26.51
C ASN A 39 -18.96 26.00 -25.10
N SER A 40 -19.04 26.92 -24.12
CA SER A 40 -18.54 26.71 -22.74
C SER A 40 -19.07 25.39 -22.14
N LEU A 41 -18.18 24.58 -21.54
CA LEU A 41 -18.58 23.28 -20.95
C LEU A 41 -19.56 23.51 -19.79
N LYS A 42 -19.50 24.67 -19.13
CA LYS A 42 -20.41 25.14 -18.09
C LYS A 42 -21.86 25.13 -18.53
N ASP A 43 -22.15 25.52 -19.77
CA ASP A 43 -23.52 25.52 -20.31
C ASP A 43 -24.04 24.09 -20.55
N LYS A 44 -23.14 23.13 -20.77
CA LYS A 44 -23.46 21.72 -20.99
C LYS A 44 -23.48 20.92 -19.68
N TYR A 45 -22.83 21.43 -18.64
CA TYR A 45 -22.64 20.74 -17.38
C TYR A 45 -23.93 20.69 -16.56
N LYS A 46 -24.37 19.47 -16.23
CA LYS A 46 -25.64 19.20 -15.53
C LYS A 46 -25.44 18.58 -14.15
N GLY A 47 -24.25 18.72 -13.57
CA GLY A 47 -23.86 18.05 -12.33
C GLY A 47 -23.08 16.75 -12.57
N HIS A 48 -22.79 16.02 -11.50
CA HIS A 48 -22.13 14.71 -11.57
C HIS A 48 -23.11 13.58 -11.23
N ARG A 49 -23.11 12.52 -12.05
CA ARG A 49 -23.69 11.24 -11.63
C ARG A 49 -22.66 10.51 -10.78
N ILE A 50 -23.09 10.09 -9.59
CA ILE A 50 -22.27 9.33 -8.64
C ILE A 50 -22.86 7.93 -8.54
N LEU A 51 -22.01 6.93 -8.76
CA LEU A 51 -22.33 5.52 -8.60
C LEU A 51 -21.41 4.98 -7.49
N LEU A 52 -21.97 4.53 -6.36
CA LEU A 52 -21.22 4.16 -5.16
C LEU A 52 -21.45 2.69 -4.83
N TRP A 53 -20.40 1.88 -4.93
CA TRP A 53 -20.39 0.48 -4.52
C TRP A 53 -19.70 0.34 -3.15
N SER A 54 -20.22 -0.54 -2.31
CA SER A 54 -19.61 -0.94 -1.05
C SER A 54 -19.27 -2.42 -1.04
N PHE A 55 -18.09 -2.76 -0.53
CA PHE A 55 -17.52 -4.10 -0.52
C PHE A 55 -17.08 -4.49 0.88
N ASP A 56 -17.17 -5.77 1.19
CA ASP A 56 -16.55 -6.36 2.36
C ASP A 56 -15.02 -6.34 2.21
N ARG A 57 -14.28 -5.75 3.15
CA ARG A 57 -12.82 -5.67 3.05
C ARG A 57 -12.15 -7.04 3.02
N LYS A 58 -12.67 -8.01 3.78
CA LYS A 58 -12.03 -9.32 3.97
C LYS A 58 -12.35 -10.27 2.84
N THR A 59 -13.61 -10.28 2.40
CA THR A 59 -14.11 -11.25 1.41
C THR A 59 -14.24 -10.65 0.01
N HIS A 60 -14.09 -9.33 -0.12
CA HIS A 60 -14.30 -8.56 -1.36
C HIS A 60 -15.72 -8.70 -1.95
N ALA A 61 -16.68 -9.22 -1.17
CA ALA A 61 -18.05 -9.38 -1.60
C ALA A 61 -18.73 -8.02 -1.70
N GLY A 62 -19.47 -7.77 -2.80
CA GLY A 62 -20.34 -6.61 -2.90
C GLY A 62 -21.43 -6.67 -1.81
N LYS A 63 -21.55 -5.59 -1.04
CA LYS A 63 -22.48 -5.49 0.09
C LYS A 63 -23.63 -4.54 -0.19
N GLY A 64 -23.37 -3.47 -0.93
CA GLY A 64 -24.30 -2.37 -1.05
C GLY A 64 -24.03 -1.50 -2.26
N PHE A 65 -25.06 -0.74 -2.65
CA PHE A 65 -24.98 0.17 -3.78
C PHE A 65 -25.94 1.34 -3.58
N ALA A 66 -25.48 2.53 -3.95
CA ALA A 66 -26.30 3.72 -4.02
C ALA A 66 -25.87 4.56 -5.23
N GLN A 67 -26.79 5.33 -5.78
CA GLN A 67 -26.50 6.25 -6.88
C GLN A 67 -27.33 7.52 -6.74
N GLY A 68 -26.82 8.60 -7.32
CA GLY A 68 -27.54 9.86 -7.38
C GLY A 68 -26.87 10.83 -8.34
N THR A 69 -27.49 11.99 -8.52
CA THR A 69 -26.90 13.10 -9.27
C THR A 69 -26.75 14.29 -8.33
N ILE A 70 -25.56 14.88 -8.32
CA ILE A 70 -25.26 16.08 -7.53
C ILE A 70 -25.14 17.28 -8.45
N GLU A 71 -25.97 18.29 -8.20
CA GLU A 71 -25.94 19.58 -8.89
C GLU A 71 -24.86 20.51 -8.31
N PRO A 72 -24.37 21.49 -9.08
CA PRO A 72 -23.47 22.53 -8.56
C PRO A 72 -24.06 23.23 -7.33
N GLY A 73 -23.21 23.49 -6.33
CA GLY A 73 -23.59 24.13 -5.07
C GLY A 73 -24.47 23.27 -4.14
N LYS A 74 -24.72 22.00 -4.45
CA LYS A 74 -25.58 21.10 -3.65
C LYS A 74 -24.78 20.02 -2.91
N LYS A 75 -25.49 19.33 -2.02
CA LYS A 75 -25.04 18.12 -1.32
C LYS A 75 -25.89 16.94 -1.76
N LEU A 76 -25.29 15.76 -1.80
CA LEU A 76 -25.93 14.48 -2.06
C LEU A 76 -25.48 13.49 -1.00
N GLU A 77 -26.42 12.89 -0.28
CA GLU A 77 -26.15 11.81 0.66
C GLU A 77 -26.52 10.48 0.01
N LEU A 78 -25.57 9.55 -0.02
CA LEU A 78 -25.76 8.19 -0.54
C LEU A 78 -25.55 7.19 0.58
N GLU A 79 -26.52 6.30 0.77
CA GLU A 79 -26.49 5.24 1.76
C GLU A 79 -26.48 3.86 1.06
N PRO A 80 -25.31 3.36 0.64
CA PRO A 80 -25.23 2.06 -0.04
C PRO A 80 -25.52 0.88 0.92
N LEU A 81 -25.41 1.09 2.23
CA LEU A 81 -25.69 0.13 3.30
C LEU A 81 -26.38 0.83 4.48
N PRO A 82 -27.25 0.13 5.24
CA PRO A 82 -27.86 0.70 6.44
C PRO A 82 -26.80 1.27 7.39
N ASP A 83 -27.02 2.50 7.85
CA ASP A 83 -26.14 3.25 8.74
C ASP A 83 -24.76 3.58 8.16
N TYR A 84 -24.56 3.47 6.85
CA TYR A 84 -23.31 3.85 6.19
C TYR A 84 -23.60 4.88 5.10
N VAL A 85 -23.52 6.16 5.49
CA VAL A 85 -23.80 7.31 4.62
C VAL A 85 -22.49 7.94 4.17
N VAL A 86 -22.39 8.19 2.86
CA VAL A 86 -21.33 8.99 2.23
C VAL A 86 -21.97 10.25 1.65
N THR A 87 -21.49 11.40 2.09
CA THR A 87 -21.96 12.71 1.65
C THR A 87 -21.01 13.28 0.61
N PHE A 88 -21.54 13.59 -0.56
CA PHE A 88 -20.86 14.31 -1.63
C PHE A 88 -21.33 15.76 -1.64
N GLN A 89 -20.43 16.69 -1.88
CA GLN A 89 -20.72 18.11 -2.05
C GLN A 89 -19.97 18.63 -3.27
N ALA A 90 -20.71 19.23 -4.20
CA ALA A 90 -20.15 19.91 -5.36
C ALA A 90 -20.29 21.43 -5.13
N GLY A 91 -19.19 22.15 -5.25
CA GLY A 91 -19.16 23.61 -5.21
C GLY A 91 -19.75 24.23 -6.48
N GLU A 92 -19.54 25.53 -6.61
CA GLU A 92 -19.87 26.25 -7.84
C GLU A 92 -18.81 25.97 -8.93
N VAL A 93 -19.24 26.03 -10.19
CA VAL A 93 -18.33 25.97 -11.34
C VAL A 93 -17.50 27.25 -11.38
N HIS A 94 -16.19 27.10 -11.46
CA HIS A 94 -15.23 28.20 -11.56
C HIS A 94 -14.12 27.86 -12.56
N GLU A 95 -13.38 28.88 -12.99
CA GLU A 95 -12.24 28.69 -13.89
C GLU A 95 -10.94 28.56 -13.09
N VAL A 96 -10.05 27.67 -13.53
CA VAL A 96 -8.71 27.48 -12.99
C VAL A 96 -7.71 27.68 -14.12
N GLU A 97 -6.70 28.52 -13.88
CA GLU A 97 -5.58 28.66 -14.79
C GLU A 97 -4.63 27.48 -14.62
N VAL A 98 -4.49 26.67 -15.67
CA VAL A 98 -3.61 25.51 -15.71
C VAL A 98 -2.38 25.86 -16.53
N PHE A 99 -1.21 25.50 -16.00
CA PHE A 99 0.08 25.78 -16.63
C PHE A 99 0.68 24.51 -17.23
N TYR A 100 1.32 24.63 -18.39
CA TYR A 100 2.15 23.56 -18.90
C TYR A 100 3.43 23.48 -18.07
N VAL A 101 3.63 22.36 -17.36
CA VAL A 101 4.78 22.15 -16.44
C VAL A 101 6.13 22.49 -17.08
N HIS A 102 6.32 22.11 -18.34
CA HIS A 102 7.58 22.36 -19.06
C HIS A 102 7.64 23.72 -19.76
N ASN A 103 6.56 24.49 -19.76
CA ASN A 103 6.54 25.85 -20.27
C ASN A 103 5.45 26.67 -19.54
N PRO A 104 5.77 27.21 -18.34
CA PRO A 104 4.81 27.97 -17.53
C PRO A 104 4.24 29.22 -18.21
N GLN A 105 4.82 29.64 -19.35
CA GLN A 105 4.28 30.74 -20.15
C GLN A 105 3.06 30.33 -20.98
N ASN A 106 2.84 29.02 -21.13
CA ASN A 106 1.65 28.47 -21.74
C ASN A 106 0.66 28.11 -20.62
N SER A 107 -0.32 28.97 -20.41
CA SER A 107 -1.48 28.66 -19.58
C SER A 107 -2.76 28.60 -20.40
N TRP A 108 -3.75 27.89 -19.88
CA TRP A 108 -5.12 27.92 -20.39
C TRP A 108 -6.10 27.88 -19.21
N LEU A 109 -7.32 28.36 -19.43
CA LEU A 109 -8.39 28.27 -18.44
C LEU A 109 -9.16 26.97 -18.63
N GLU A 110 -9.32 26.22 -17.55
CA GLU A 110 -10.20 25.08 -17.48
C GLU A 110 -11.35 25.37 -16.53
N GLU A 111 -12.51 24.76 -16.79
CA GLU A 111 -13.66 24.85 -15.89
C GLU A 111 -13.64 23.67 -14.90
N HIS A 112 -13.78 23.99 -13.63
CA HIS A 112 -13.65 23.05 -12.51
C HIS A 112 -14.77 23.22 -11.48
N VAL A 113 -14.93 22.22 -10.62
CA VAL A 113 -15.74 22.29 -9.41
C VAL A 113 -14.93 21.85 -8.19
N ASN A 114 -15.13 22.53 -7.05
CA ASN A 114 -14.61 22.05 -5.77
C ASN A 114 -15.48 20.90 -5.30
N PHE A 115 -14.88 19.76 -5.06
CA PHE A 115 -15.56 18.52 -4.73
C PHE A 115 -15.14 18.06 -3.35
N LYS A 116 -16.11 17.83 -2.47
CA LYS A 116 -15.89 17.31 -1.12
C LYS A 116 -16.65 16.01 -0.94
N VAL A 117 -15.98 15.02 -0.37
CA VAL A 117 -16.58 13.76 0.06
C VAL A 117 -16.35 13.61 1.55
N SER A 118 -17.37 13.24 2.30
CA SER A 118 -17.27 13.02 3.74
C SER A 118 -18.08 11.81 4.17
N HIS A 119 -17.58 11.11 5.18
CA HIS A 119 -18.17 9.92 5.76
C HIS A 119 -17.88 9.91 7.27
N LYS A 120 -18.33 8.89 8.00
CA LYS A 120 -18.25 8.87 9.47
C LYS A 120 -16.83 9.07 10.05
N THR A 121 -15.79 8.70 9.31
CA THR A 121 -14.42 8.65 9.83
C THR A 121 -13.47 9.64 9.18
N GLY A 122 -13.93 10.45 8.22
CA GLY A 122 -13.07 11.40 7.53
C GLY A 122 -13.78 12.21 6.45
N SER A 123 -13.00 13.07 5.81
CA SER A 123 -13.41 13.81 4.61
C SER A 123 -12.22 14.09 3.70
N ALA A 124 -12.45 14.10 2.40
CA ALA A 124 -11.51 14.51 1.37
C ALA A 124 -12.10 15.68 0.57
N GLU A 125 -11.23 16.59 0.15
CA GLU A 125 -11.58 17.75 -0.68
C GLU A 125 -10.61 17.84 -1.85
N GLY A 126 -11.08 18.28 -3.02
CA GLY A 126 -10.23 18.49 -4.18
C GLY A 126 -10.96 19.24 -5.29
N THR A 127 -10.22 19.66 -6.30
CA THR A 127 -10.77 20.35 -7.48
C THR A 127 -10.81 19.38 -8.66
N LYS A 128 -11.93 19.35 -9.40
CA LYS A 128 -12.17 18.39 -10.47
C LYS A 128 -12.65 19.08 -11.74
N GLY A 129 -12.05 18.72 -12.87
CA GLY A 129 -12.46 19.19 -14.20
C GLY A 129 -13.86 18.71 -14.56
N LEU A 130 -14.56 19.49 -15.38
CA LEU A 130 -15.94 19.18 -15.77
C LEU A 130 -16.06 18.17 -16.92
N ASP A 131 -14.97 17.75 -17.54
CA ASP A 131 -14.98 16.93 -18.76
C ASP A 131 -14.57 15.47 -18.55
N SER A 132 -14.09 15.13 -17.35
CA SER A 132 -13.44 13.86 -17.08
C SER A 132 -14.07 13.13 -15.89
N PRO A 133 -14.37 11.83 -16.02
CA PRO A 133 -14.77 11.03 -14.87
C PRO A 133 -13.59 10.85 -13.91
N PHE A 134 -13.88 10.63 -12.64
CA PHE A 134 -12.88 10.26 -11.64
C PHE A 134 -13.45 9.23 -10.68
N VAL A 135 -12.57 8.61 -9.90
CA VAL A 135 -12.96 7.71 -8.82
C VAL A 135 -12.61 8.29 -7.47
N HIS A 136 -13.42 7.93 -6.48
CA HIS A 136 -13.17 8.20 -5.08
C HIS A 136 -13.20 6.90 -4.29
N PHE A 137 -12.26 6.76 -3.36
CA PHE A 137 -12.11 5.57 -2.53
C PHE A 137 -12.44 5.91 -1.09
N GLU A 138 -13.21 5.04 -0.45
CA GLU A 138 -13.36 5.05 1.00
C GLU A 138 -12.79 3.77 1.56
N TRP A 139 -11.68 3.91 2.29
CA TRP A 139 -11.12 2.83 3.09
C TRP A 139 -11.78 2.91 4.45
N GLY A 140 -12.59 1.92 4.79
CA GLY A 140 -13.28 1.82 6.08
C GLY A 140 -12.34 1.81 7.29
N TYR A 141 -11.83 2.96 7.71
CA TYR A 141 -11.01 3.03 8.91
C TYR A 141 -11.89 2.63 10.10
N LYS A 142 -11.57 1.49 10.74
CA LYS A 142 -12.38 0.83 11.79
C LYS A 142 -13.71 0.22 11.34
N THR A 143 -13.98 0.13 10.03
CA THR A 143 -15.11 -0.63 9.50
C THR A 143 -14.58 -1.78 8.62
N GLU A 144 -15.40 -2.81 8.42
CA GLU A 144 -15.08 -3.91 7.51
C GLU A 144 -15.54 -3.64 6.07
N ILE A 145 -15.82 -2.38 5.74
CA ILE A 145 -16.38 -1.97 4.45
C ILE A 145 -15.41 -1.03 3.74
N ASP A 146 -15.08 -1.35 2.49
CA ASP A 146 -14.44 -0.44 1.56
C ASP A 146 -15.47 0.03 0.52
N SER A 147 -15.29 1.20 -0.08
CA SER A 147 -16.21 1.70 -1.11
C SER A 147 -15.49 2.36 -2.26
N VAL A 148 -16.10 2.25 -3.44
CA VAL A 148 -15.63 2.89 -4.67
C VAL A 148 -16.78 3.72 -5.21
N ALA A 149 -16.54 5.01 -5.40
CA ALA A 149 -17.45 5.88 -6.14
C ALA A 149 -16.88 6.15 -7.53
N PHE A 150 -17.66 5.86 -8.58
CA PHE A 150 -17.39 6.36 -9.93
C PHE A 150 -18.20 7.63 -10.12
N VAL A 151 -17.51 8.74 -10.39
CA VAL A 151 -18.10 10.08 -10.49
C VAL A 151 -17.91 10.58 -11.90
N ALA A 152 -19.02 10.86 -12.59
CA ALA A 152 -19.00 11.20 -14.00
C ALA A 152 -19.78 12.49 -14.29
N PRO A 153 -19.16 13.50 -14.93
CA PRO A 153 -19.85 14.75 -15.24
C PRO A 153 -20.90 14.54 -16.34
N LEU A 154 -22.11 15.01 -16.10
CA LEU A 154 -23.22 14.86 -17.03
C LEU A 154 -23.25 16.00 -18.04
N GLY A 155 -23.38 15.63 -19.32
CA GLY A 155 -23.57 16.56 -20.44
C GLY A 155 -22.27 17.05 -21.11
N THR A 156 -21.13 16.84 -20.46
CA THR A 156 -19.80 17.27 -20.94
C THR A 156 -18.94 16.10 -21.45
N ILE A 157 -19.23 14.85 -21.05
CA ILE A 157 -18.53 13.66 -21.56
C ILE A 157 -18.85 13.45 -23.04
N ASP A 158 -17.88 13.75 -23.90
CA ASP A 158 -17.92 13.43 -25.33
C ASP A 158 -17.26 12.08 -25.62
N LEU A 159 -17.85 11.02 -25.05
CA LEU A 159 -17.50 9.63 -25.29
C LEU A 159 -18.78 8.80 -25.30
N PRO A 160 -19.34 8.47 -26.48
CA PRO A 160 -20.66 7.84 -26.59
C PRO A 160 -20.78 6.53 -25.80
N ALA A 161 -19.76 5.67 -25.85
CA ALA A 161 -19.74 4.40 -25.12
C ALA A 161 -19.84 4.62 -23.61
N LEU A 162 -19.08 5.57 -23.06
CA LEU A 162 -19.13 5.87 -21.63
C LEU A 162 -20.44 6.55 -21.25
N SER A 163 -20.92 7.49 -22.07
CA SER A 163 -22.23 8.12 -21.89
C SER A 163 -23.36 7.11 -21.88
N GLU A 164 -23.31 6.08 -22.73
CA GLU A 164 -24.29 4.99 -22.73
C GLU A 164 -24.22 4.21 -21.42
N GLN A 165 -23.02 3.78 -21.00
CA GLN A 165 -22.83 3.04 -19.75
C GLN A 165 -23.32 3.83 -18.54
N ILE A 166 -22.93 5.11 -18.44
CA ILE A 166 -23.35 6.00 -17.35
C ILE A 166 -24.86 6.15 -17.32
N ARG A 167 -25.56 6.15 -18.46
CA ARG A 167 -27.03 6.32 -18.51
C ARG A 167 -27.80 5.07 -18.09
N ARG A 168 -27.19 3.89 -18.12
CA ARG A 168 -27.84 2.64 -17.70
C ARG A 168 -28.29 2.71 -16.25
N ASP A 169 -29.35 1.97 -15.95
CA ASP A 169 -29.80 1.79 -14.58
C ASP A 169 -28.92 0.74 -13.89
N CYS A 170 -27.82 1.21 -13.31
CA CYS A 170 -26.86 0.36 -12.60
C CYS A 170 -27.53 -0.24 -11.36
N ARG A 171 -27.29 -1.53 -11.12
CA ARG A 171 -27.88 -2.28 -10.00
C ARG A 171 -26.89 -2.57 -8.89
N GLY A 172 -25.65 -2.10 -9.01
CA GLY A 172 -24.61 -2.32 -8.02
C GLY A 172 -23.84 -3.62 -8.22
N ASN A 173 -23.92 -4.23 -9.40
CA ASN A 173 -23.10 -5.40 -9.69
C ASN A 173 -21.65 -4.95 -9.92
N PRO A 174 -20.64 -5.60 -9.31
CA PRO A 174 -19.23 -5.26 -9.55
C PRO A 174 -18.84 -5.24 -11.04
N ALA A 175 -19.47 -6.08 -11.85
CA ALA A 175 -19.26 -6.12 -13.29
C ALA A 175 -19.61 -4.81 -14.01
N GLU A 176 -20.58 -4.04 -13.49
CA GLU A 176 -20.95 -2.73 -14.04
C GLU A 176 -19.84 -1.70 -13.81
N LEU A 177 -19.19 -1.75 -12.65
CA LEU A 177 -18.01 -0.92 -12.36
C LEU A 177 -16.86 -1.29 -13.29
N GLU A 178 -16.59 -2.58 -13.49
CA GLU A 178 -15.54 -3.02 -14.43
C GLU A 178 -15.82 -2.58 -15.88
N ASP A 179 -17.07 -2.64 -16.32
CA ASP A 179 -17.46 -2.16 -17.65
C ASP A 179 -17.23 -0.65 -17.81
N LEU A 180 -17.46 0.14 -16.76
CA LEU A 180 -17.14 1.58 -16.76
C LEU A 180 -15.62 1.81 -16.86
N LEU A 181 -14.82 1.04 -16.11
CA LEU A 181 -13.35 1.15 -16.16
C LEU A 181 -12.78 0.74 -17.50
N LEU A 182 -13.26 -0.36 -18.09
CA LEU A 182 -12.83 -0.83 -19.40
C LEU A 182 -13.16 0.18 -20.50
N VAL A 183 -14.21 1.01 -20.35
CA VAL A 183 -14.50 2.07 -21.33
C VAL A 183 -13.69 3.33 -21.04
N ALA A 184 -13.59 3.73 -19.78
CA ALA A 184 -13.01 5.02 -19.42
C ALA A 184 -11.49 5.01 -19.33
N ALA A 185 -10.87 3.94 -18.80
CA ALA A 185 -9.43 3.90 -18.56
C ALA A 185 -8.59 3.87 -19.85
N PHE A 186 -9.16 3.43 -20.98
CA PHE A 186 -8.45 3.41 -22.26
C PHE A 186 -8.64 4.66 -23.11
N GLU A 187 -9.56 5.54 -22.74
CA GLU A 187 -9.70 6.85 -23.39
C GLU A 187 -8.48 7.72 -23.04
N PRO A 188 -7.63 8.11 -24.02
CA PRO A 188 -6.42 8.86 -23.73
C PRO A 188 -6.65 10.15 -22.94
N ARG A 189 -7.80 10.79 -23.11
CA ARG A 189 -8.20 12.01 -22.38
C ARG A 189 -8.38 11.80 -20.88
N PHE A 190 -8.66 10.58 -20.43
CA PHE A 190 -8.96 10.30 -19.02
C PHE A 190 -7.80 9.68 -18.25
N ARG A 191 -6.62 9.51 -18.87
CA ARG A 191 -5.47 8.83 -18.24
C ARG A 191 -5.00 9.50 -16.95
N ASP A 192 -5.14 10.82 -16.84
CA ASP A 192 -4.76 11.58 -15.65
C ASP A 192 -5.78 11.47 -14.51
N TYR A 193 -6.98 10.95 -14.79
CA TYR A 193 -8.08 10.81 -13.84
C TYR A 193 -8.41 9.36 -13.47
N LEU A 194 -8.13 8.44 -14.38
CA LEU A 194 -8.32 6.99 -14.24
C LEU A 194 -7.03 6.28 -14.67
N GLY A 195 -5.94 6.63 -13.99
CA GLY A 195 -4.63 6.07 -14.23
C GLY A 195 -4.48 4.65 -13.68
N MET A 196 -3.26 4.14 -13.79
CA MET A 196 -2.92 2.83 -13.25
C MET A 196 -3.15 2.73 -11.74
N TYR A 197 -2.87 3.79 -10.99
CA TYR A 197 -3.07 3.81 -9.55
C TYR A 197 -4.54 3.63 -9.18
N GLU A 198 -5.42 4.43 -9.75
CA GLU A 198 -6.86 4.36 -9.49
C GLU A 198 -7.40 2.97 -9.82
N VAL A 199 -7.11 2.47 -11.03
CA VAL A 199 -7.58 1.15 -11.46
C VAL A 199 -7.02 0.04 -10.56
N PHE A 200 -5.74 0.10 -10.20
CA PHE A 200 -5.12 -0.84 -9.25
C PHE A 200 -5.85 -0.85 -7.90
N GLN A 201 -6.13 0.32 -7.32
CA GLN A 201 -6.84 0.41 -6.03
C GLN A 201 -8.25 -0.16 -6.12
N ILE A 202 -8.95 0.06 -7.23
CA ILE A 202 -10.28 -0.56 -7.44
C ILE A 202 -10.15 -2.07 -7.43
N TYR A 203 -9.21 -2.64 -8.17
CA TYR A 203 -9.03 -4.09 -8.22
C TYR A 203 -8.55 -4.69 -6.89
N LYS A 204 -7.81 -3.93 -6.07
CA LYS A 204 -7.51 -4.31 -4.70
C LYS A 204 -8.77 -4.41 -3.82
N ILE A 205 -9.74 -3.51 -4.01
CA ILE A 205 -11.03 -3.57 -3.31
C ILE A 205 -11.89 -4.71 -3.85
N LEU A 206 -11.93 -4.90 -5.17
CA LEU A 206 -12.70 -5.95 -5.83
C LEU A 206 -12.17 -7.36 -5.54
N GLY A 207 -10.87 -7.51 -5.35
CA GLY A 207 -10.17 -8.78 -5.08
C GLY A 207 -10.22 -9.82 -6.21
N LYS A 208 -11.05 -9.59 -7.23
CA LYS A 208 -11.25 -10.45 -8.41
C LYS A 208 -11.81 -9.62 -9.57
N THR A 209 -11.80 -10.22 -10.75
CA THR A 209 -12.39 -9.63 -11.96
C THR A 209 -13.43 -10.58 -12.55
N THR A 210 -14.54 -10.05 -13.06
CA THR A 210 -15.51 -10.78 -13.89
C THR A 210 -15.24 -10.59 -15.39
N ARG A 211 -14.15 -9.90 -15.72
CA ARG A 211 -13.73 -9.51 -17.08
C ARG A 211 -12.32 -9.97 -17.40
N GLU A 212 -11.85 -11.05 -16.76
CA GLU A 212 -10.48 -11.56 -16.93
C GLU A 212 -10.10 -11.73 -18.40
N ALA A 213 -10.96 -12.36 -19.21
CA ALA A 213 -10.70 -12.57 -20.64
C ALA A 213 -10.46 -11.26 -21.42
N ARG A 214 -11.17 -10.18 -21.05
CA ARG A 214 -11.00 -8.87 -21.69
C ARG A 214 -9.67 -8.24 -21.30
N TRP A 215 -9.28 -8.36 -20.03
CA TRP A 215 -7.96 -7.90 -19.59
C TRP A 215 -6.83 -8.69 -20.22
N VAL A 216 -6.99 -10.00 -20.43
CA VAL A 216 -6.01 -10.82 -21.16
C VAL A 216 -5.87 -10.36 -22.61
N GLU A 217 -6.97 -10.06 -23.30
CA GLU A 217 -6.90 -9.48 -24.66
C GLU A 217 -6.14 -8.14 -24.68
N LEU A 218 -6.35 -7.29 -23.67
CA LEU A 218 -5.65 -6.00 -23.55
C LEU A 218 -4.17 -6.16 -23.19
N LEU A 219 -3.81 -7.26 -22.53
CA LEU A 219 -2.41 -7.63 -22.31
C LEU A 219 -1.70 -7.92 -23.64
N GLU A 220 -2.41 -8.32 -24.68
CA GLU A 220 -1.85 -8.56 -26.02
C GLU A 220 -1.89 -7.30 -26.92
N SER A 221 -2.40 -6.18 -26.41
CA SER A 221 -2.48 -4.92 -27.18
C SER A 221 -1.10 -4.34 -27.50
N ASP A 222 -0.92 -3.89 -28.75
CA ASP A 222 0.25 -3.11 -29.17
C ASP A 222 0.34 -1.75 -28.46
N HIS A 223 -0.76 -1.28 -27.88
CA HIS A 223 -0.80 -0.01 -27.16
C HIS A 223 -0.20 -0.17 -25.75
N LYS A 224 1.05 0.26 -25.58
CA LYS A 224 1.83 0.14 -24.33
C LYS A 224 1.06 0.49 -23.05
N TYR A 225 0.24 1.55 -23.06
CA TYR A 225 -0.55 1.92 -21.88
C TYR A 225 -1.62 0.87 -21.50
N GLU A 226 -2.34 0.34 -22.50
CA GLU A 226 -3.42 -0.62 -22.27
C GLU A 226 -2.85 -1.91 -21.70
N ASN A 227 -1.79 -2.38 -22.34
CA ASN A 227 -1.00 -3.51 -21.91
C ASN A 227 -0.51 -3.37 -20.46
N LYS A 228 0.07 -2.22 -20.11
CA LYS A 228 0.56 -1.94 -18.76
C LYS A 228 -0.58 -1.94 -17.74
N LEU A 229 -1.69 -1.28 -18.04
CA LEU A 229 -2.86 -1.25 -17.17
C LEU A 229 -3.42 -2.66 -16.95
N ALA A 230 -3.57 -3.42 -18.04
CA ALA A 230 -4.04 -4.79 -18.00
C ALA A 230 -3.13 -5.70 -17.18
N SER A 231 -1.80 -5.56 -17.32
CA SER A 231 -0.85 -6.31 -16.51
C SER A 231 -1.02 -6.03 -15.02
N ALA A 232 -1.23 -4.77 -14.63
CA ALA A 232 -1.46 -4.38 -13.24
C ALA A 232 -2.78 -4.96 -12.69
N VAL A 233 -3.86 -4.91 -13.47
CA VAL A 233 -5.15 -5.48 -13.08
C VAL A 233 -5.10 -6.99 -12.92
N LEU A 234 -4.58 -7.70 -13.93
CA LEU A 234 -4.47 -9.15 -13.94
C LEU A 234 -3.56 -9.64 -12.81
N MET A 235 -2.48 -8.91 -12.55
CA MET A 235 -1.61 -9.15 -11.42
C MET A 235 -2.37 -9.02 -10.08
N CYS A 236 -3.20 -7.98 -9.87
CA CYS A 236 -3.97 -7.80 -8.63
C CYS A 236 -4.89 -8.98 -8.32
N VAL A 237 -5.47 -9.58 -9.36
CA VAL A 237 -6.43 -10.68 -9.24
C VAL A 237 -5.76 -12.07 -9.28
N GLY A 238 -4.41 -12.12 -9.25
CA GLY A 238 -3.65 -13.36 -9.21
C GLY A 238 -3.57 -14.13 -10.53
N ASN A 239 -3.76 -13.47 -11.67
CA ASN A 239 -3.56 -14.08 -12.98
C ASN A 239 -2.05 -14.13 -13.33
N LYS A 240 -1.56 -15.34 -13.63
CA LYS A 240 -0.14 -15.61 -13.86
C LYS A 240 0.47 -14.84 -15.04
N ALA A 241 -0.24 -14.68 -16.15
CA ALA A 241 0.29 -13.98 -17.32
C ALA A 241 0.43 -12.47 -17.04
N GLY A 242 -0.57 -11.88 -16.37
CA GLY A 242 -0.50 -10.50 -15.91
C GLY A 242 0.63 -10.28 -14.90
N GLU A 243 0.81 -11.20 -13.97
CA GLU A 243 1.89 -11.19 -12.98
C GLU A 243 3.28 -11.20 -13.64
N GLU A 244 3.53 -12.14 -14.56
CA GLU A 244 4.79 -12.24 -15.29
C GLU A 244 5.10 -10.94 -16.03
N MET A 245 4.12 -10.42 -16.77
CA MET A 245 4.28 -9.21 -17.55
C MET A 245 4.48 -7.96 -16.69
N PHE A 246 3.75 -7.85 -15.56
CA PHE A 246 3.89 -6.73 -14.64
C PHE A 246 5.27 -6.74 -13.96
N CYS A 247 5.75 -7.91 -13.56
CA CYS A 247 7.07 -8.10 -12.98
C CYS A 247 8.17 -7.71 -13.97
N ASP A 248 8.08 -8.17 -15.23
CA ASP A 248 9.04 -7.82 -16.27
C ASP A 248 9.00 -6.31 -16.57
N ALA A 249 7.81 -5.70 -16.60
CA ALA A 249 7.67 -4.26 -16.77
C ALA A 249 8.27 -3.47 -15.59
N SER A 250 8.18 -3.99 -14.36
CA SER A 250 8.78 -3.39 -13.17
C SER A 250 10.31 -3.36 -13.24
N LEU A 251 10.93 -4.39 -13.83
CA LEU A 251 12.38 -4.48 -14.01
C LEU A 251 12.89 -3.62 -15.17
N ASN A 252 12.08 -3.43 -16.22
CA ASN A 252 12.48 -2.75 -17.46
C ASN A 252 12.06 -1.28 -17.53
N THR A 253 11.13 -0.83 -16.69
CA THR A 253 10.74 0.59 -16.61
C THR A 253 11.79 1.39 -15.82
N ARG A 254 11.88 2.71 -16.06
CA ARG A 254 12.82 3.63 -15.40
C ARG A 254 12.10 4.89 -14.92
N GLY A 255 12.73 5.62 -14.00
CA GLY A 255 12.23 6.91 -13.48
C GLY A 255 10.96 6.78 -12.65
N ASN A 256 10.15 7.85 -12.58
CA ASN A 256 8.96 7.93 -11.73
C ASN A 256 7.92 6.84 -12.01
N VAL A 257 7.83 6.38 -13.26
CA VAL A 257 6.93 5.26 -13.60
C VAL A 257 7.37 3.99 -12.88
N GLN A 258 8.68 3.73 -12.75
CA GLN A 258 9.16 2.54 -12.04
C GLN A 258 8.85 2.61 -10.54
N ILE A 259 8.88 3.81 -9.94
CA ILE A 259 8.51 4.03 -8.54
C ILE A 259 7.08 3.54 -8.30
N SER A 260 6.12 3.94 -9.14
CA SER A 260 4.73 3.48 -9.04
C SER A 260 4.62 1.96 -9.19
N TYR A 261 5.39 1.36 -10.10
CA TYR A 261 5.40 -0.09 -10.27
C TYR A 261 5.93 -0.83 -9.04
N ILE A 262 6.97 -0.30 -8.40
CA ILE A 262 7.50 -0.84 -7.14
C ILE A 262 6.43 -0.76 -6.05
N GLU A 263 5.72 0.37 -5.94
CA GLU A 263 4.65 0.52 -4.95
C GLU A 263 3.52 -0.50 -5.16
N PHE A 264 3.12 -0.73 -6.42
CA PHE A 264 2.15 -1.78 -6.76
C PHE A 264 2.70 -3.19 -6.49
N LEU A 265 3.97 -3.46 -6.83
CA LEU A 265 4.67 -4.72 -6.55
C LEU A 265 4.67 -5.04 -5.04
N CYS A 266 4.95 -4.02 -4.23
CA CYS A 266 4.86 -4.08 -2.77
C CYS A 266 3.42 -4.29 -2.25
N GLY A 267 2.38 -4.11 -3.08
CA GLY A 267 0.98 -4.39 -2.76
C GLY A 267 0.42 -5.73 -3.27
N MET A 268 1.16 -6.46 -4.12
CA MET A 268 0.68 -7.68 -4.78
C MET A 268 0.43 -8.87 -3.82
N PRO A 269 -0.46 -9.81 -4.17
CA PRO A 269 -0.44 -11.14 -3.56
C PRO A 269 0.95 -11.79 -3.63
N ALA A 270 1.29 -12.65 -2.67
CA ALA A 270 2.57 -13.34 -2.64
C ALA A 270 2.66 -14.36 -3.79
N SER A 271 3.76 -14.32 -4.54
CA SER A 271 4.06 -15.28 -5.61
C SER A 271 5.55 -15.44 -5.84
N ASP A 272 5.98 -16.54 -6.45
CA ASP A 272 7.41 -16.82 -6.66
C ASP A 272 8.04 -15.81 -7.64
N LYS A 273 7.33 -15.41 -8.71
CA LYS A 273 7.84 -14.43 -9.68
C LYS A 273 7.87 -13.01 -9.09
N ALA A 274 6.91 -12.63 -8.25
CA ALA A 274 6.97 -11.35 -7.54
C ALA A 274 8.11 -11.33 -6.51
N LEU A 275 8.35 -12.42 -5.79
CA LEU A 275 9.50 -12.58 -4.90
C LEU A 275 10.82 -12.36 -5.65
N GLU A 276 11.03 -13.10 -6.74
CA GLU A 276 12.22 -12.96 -7.60
C GLU A 276 12.42 -11.52 -8.07
N THR A 277 11.34 -10.87 -8.49
CA THR A 277 11.35 -9.48 -8.98
C THR A 277 11.71 -8.50 -7.88
N ILE A 278 11.11 -8.63 -6.69
CA ILE A 278 11.44 -7.80 -5.52
C ILE A 278 12.92 -7.97 -5.15
N VAL A 279 13.42 -9.20 -5.11
CA VAL A 279 14.84 -9.48 -4.85
C VAL A 279 15.73 -8.81 -5.89
N GLN A 280 15.43 -8.98 -7.19
CA GLN A 280 16.20 -8.35 -8.26
C GLN A 280 16.26 -6.83 -8.13
N LEU A 281 15.15 -6.18 -7.77
CA LEU A 281 15.09 -4.74 -7.52
C LEU A 281 15.91 -4.33 -6.29
N ILE A 282 15.98 -5.16 -5.24
CA ILE A 282 16.83 -4.89 -4.07
C ILE A 282 18.32 -4.99 -4.46
N VAL A 283 18.71 -6.08 -5.13
CA VAL A 283 20.13 -6.39 -5.41
C VAL A 283 20.72 -5.56 -6.55
N SER A 284 19.89 -5.02 -7.45
CA SER A 284 20.34 -4.25 -8.63
C SER A 284 19.84 -2.78 -8.62
N PRO A 285 20.33 -1.92 -7.70
CA PRO A 285 19.83 -0.55 -7.57
C PRO A 285 20.12 0.38 -8.76
N GLY A 286 21.13 0.04 -9.58
CA GLY A 286 21.45 0.83 -10.78
C GLY A 286 20.26 0.98 -11.74
N ILE A 287 19.26 0.11 -11.61
CA ILE A 287 18.04 0.12 -12.42
C ILE A 287 17.17 1.37 -12.14
N TYR A 288 17.12 1.92 -10.92
CA TYR A 288 16.29 3.10 -10.59
C TYR A 288 17.08 4.37 -10.23
N LYS A 289 18.43 4.33 -10.25
CA LYS A 289 19.27 5.51 -9.95
C LYS A 289 19.32 6.57 -11.07
N GLU A 290 18.88 6.25 -12.29
CA GLU A 290 19.03 7.18 -13.42
C GLU A 290 17.95 8.30 -13.40
N LYS A 291 18.36 9.46 -12.87
CA LYS A 291 17.75 10.79 -13.03
C LYS A 291 16.33 10.96 -12.49
N VAL A 292 16.22 10.98 -11.17
CA VAL A 292 15.20 11.81 -10.53
C VAL A 292 15.80 13.22 -10.44
N GLY A 293 15.14 14.24 -11.01
CA GLY A 293 15.57 15.63 -10.80
C GLY A 293 15.55 15.98 -9.30
N GLU A 294 16.42 16.90 -8.86
CA GLU A 294 16.41 17.37 -7.47
C GLU A 294 14.97 17.74 -7.06
N GLY A 295 14.47 17.11 -5.98
CA GLY A 295 13.20 17.46 -5.35
C GLY A 295 11.94 16.75 -5.85
N VAL A 296 11.99 15.85 -6.85
CA VAL A 296 10.78 15.21 -7.41
C VAL A 296 10.89 13.69 -7.49
N GLY A 297 10.96 13.02 -6.33
CA GLY A 297 10.76 11.58 -6.26
C GLY A 297 10.93 11.03 -4.85
N LYS A 298 10.31 9.88 -4.61
CA LYS A 298 10.51 9.09 -3.40
C LYS A 298 11.99 8.72 -3.31
N ASP A 299 12.57 8.91 -2.13
CA ASP A 299 13.97 8.57 -1.91
C ASP A 299 14.17 7.08 -2.22
N ILE A 300 15.31 6.75 -2.84
CA ILE A 300 15.74 5.38 -3.08
C ILE A 300 15.68 4.53 -1.80
N TYR A 301 15.86 5.16 -0.64
CA TYR A 301 15.67 4.54 0.68
C TYR A 301 14.24 4.08 0.92
N ASP A 302 13.26 4.93 0.67
CA ASP A 302 11.87 4.62 0.94
C ASP A 302 11.37 3.48 0.03
N LEU A 303 11.85 3.43 -1.21
CA LEU A 303 11.53 2.33 -2.14
C LEU A 303 12.12 1.00 -1.70
N ARG A 304 13.41 0.98 -1.33
CA ARG A 304 14.07 -0.23 -0.82
C ARG A 304 13.47 -0.70 0.48
N ARG A 305 13.10 0.23 1.36
CA ARG A 305 12.30 -0.05 2.56
C ARG A 305 11.02 -0.76 2.20
N ASP A 306 10.25 -0.24 1.27
CA ASP A 306 8.97 -0.84 0.92
C ASP A 306 9.14 -2.23 0.30
N LEU A 307 10.19 -2.45 -0.50
CA LEU A 307 10.54 -3.77 -1.04
C LEU A 307 10.92 -4.77 0.05
N LEU A 308 11.81 -4.37 0.97
CA LEU A 308 12.23 -5.21 2.09
C LEU A 308 11.09 -5.49 3.07
N ARG A 309 10.24 -4.50 3.33
CA ARG A 309 9.01 -4.68 4.12
C ARG A 309 8.09 -5.70 3.44
N ALA A 310 7.86 -5.55 2.14
CA ALA A 310 7.06 -6.50 1.36
C ALA A 310 7.63 -7.92 1.40
N LEU A 311 8.96 -8.09 1.36
CA LEU A 311 9.60 -9.39 1.59
C LEU A 311 9.23 -9.96 2.96
N SER A 312 9.40 -9.16 4.01
CA SER A 312 9.17 -9.58 5.40
C SER A 312 7.71 -9.95 5.70
N GLU A 313 6.76 -9.23 5.10
CA GLU A 313 5.33 -9.35 5.39
C GLU A 313 4.64 -10.45 4.59
N LYS A 314 5.13 -10.74 3.37
CA LYS A 314 4.41 -11.62 2.43
C LYS A 314 5.01 -13.00 2.25
N TYR A 315 6.31 -13.16 2.53
CA TYR A 315 7.03 -14.38 2.23
C TYR A 315 7.58 -15.00 3.50
N SER A 316 7.53 -16.33 3.57
CA SER A 316 8.17 -17.04 4.67
C SER A 316 9.70 -16.90 4.58
N PRO A 317 10.40 -16.90 5.72
CA PRO A 317 11.86 -17.01 5.77
C PRO A 317 12.49 -18.06 4.84
N GLU A 318 11.89 -19.26 4.67
CA GLU A 318 12.45 -20.29 3.78
C GLU A 318 12.37 -19.89 2.31
N LYS A 319 11.31 -19.18 1.90
CA LYS A 319 11.16 -18.70 0.52
C LYS A 319 12.18 -17.62 0.21
N VAL A 320 12.48 -16.75 1.17
CA VAL A 320 13.47 -15.67 0.98
C VAL A 320 14.91 -16.19 1.14
N ARG A 321 15.13 -17.25 1.92
CA ARG A 321 16.48 -17.76 2.24
C ARG A 321 17.43 -17.91 1.06
N PRO A 322 17.04 -18.51 -0.09
CA PRO A 322 17.93 -18.69 -1.23
C PRO A 322 18.56 -17.39 -1.76
N TYR A 323 17.95 -16.24 -1.42
CA TYR A 323 18.38 -14.92 -1.88
C TYR A 323 19.14 -14.11 -0.82
N LEU A 324 19.24 -14.58 0.42
CA LEU A 324 19.77 -13.79 1.54
C LEU A 324 21.22 -13.32 1.29
N ASP A 325 22.09 -14.20 0.81
CA ASP A 325 23.49 -13.85 0.56
C ASP A 325 23.61 -12.72 -0.48
N GLU A 326 22.77 -12.73 -1.51
CA GLU A 326 22.74 -11.68 -2.52
C GLU A 326 22.17 -10.37 -1.97
N ILE A 327 21.11 -10.44 -1.15
CA ILE A 327 20.51 -9.26 -0.52
C ILE A 327 21.48 -8.62 0.47
N VAL A 328 22.16 -9.41 1.31
CA VAL A 328 23.18 -8.93 2.26
C VAL A 328 24.35 -8.33 1.51
N LYS A 329 24.89 -9.02 0.51
CA LYS A 329 25.98 -8.48 -0.32
C LYS A 329 25.59 -7.16 -0.99
N ALA A 330 24.35 -7.04 -1.45
CA ALA A 330 23.83 -5.80 -2.02
C ALA A 330 23.65 -4.71 -0.95
N ALA A 331 23.33 -5.07 0.29
CA ALA A 331 23.28 -4.14 1.41
C ALA A 331 24.67 -3.55 1.69
N ASP A 332 25.68 -4.40 1.85
CA ASP A 332 27.07 -4.03 2.19
C ASP A 332 27.70 -3.14 1.13
N ALA A 333 27.34 -3.35 -0.14
CA ALA A 333 27.85 -2.56 -1.26
C ALA A 333 27.26 -1.14 -1.33
N ASN A 334 26.25 -0.82 -0.52
CA ASN A 334 25.64 0.49 -0.45
C ASN A 334 25.82 1.07 0.97
N GLU A 335 25.82 2.39 1.14
CA GLU A 335 25.99 3.06 2.44
C GLU A 335 24.80 2.84 3.43
N TYR A 336 24.01 1.77 3.25
CA TYR A 336 22.70 1.54 3.87
C TYR A 336 22.59 0.18 4.57
N GLU A 337 23.73 -0.40 4.92
CA GLU A 337 23.90 -1.70 5.56
C GLU A 337 22.92 -1.90 6.73
N TRP A 338 22.82 -0.91 7.63
CA TRP A 338 22.03 -1.05 8.85
C TRP A 338 20.53 -1.19 8.62
N TYR A 339 19.97 -0.52 7.60
CA TYR A 339 18.54 -0.55 7.33
C TYR A 339 18.12 -1.87 6.69
N VAL A 340 18.94 -2.37 5.76
CA VAL A 340 18.70 -3.67 5.16
C VAL A 340 18.85 -4.77 6.21
N GLN A 341 19.86 -4.66 7.07
CA GLN A 341 20.02 -5.59 8.19
C GLN A 341 18.82 -5.55 9.13
N ASP A 342 18.22 -4.38 9.39
CA ASP A 342 17.00 -4.27 10.19
C ASP A 342 15.84 -5.07 9.61
N ALA A 343 15.56 -4.86 8.33
CA ALA A 343 14.46 -5.55 7.67
C ALA A 343 14.71 -7.06 7.54
N LEU A 344 15.96 -7.46 7.26
CA LEU A 344 16.36 -8.86 7.21
C LEU A 344 16.23 -9.53 8.58
N ASP A 345 16.67 -8.89 9.66
CA ASP A 345 16.54 -9.44 11.00
C ASP A 345 15.07 -9.57 11.41
N ARG A 346 14.24 -8.57 11.08
CA ARG A 346 12.79 -8.63 11.31
C ARG A 346 12.11 -9.74 10.51
N LEU A 347 12.56 -10.02 9.29
CA LEU A 347 12.09 -11.15 8.51
C LEU A 347 12.56 -12.47 9.15
N LEU A 348 13.84 -12.58 9.44
CA LEU A 348 14.48 -13.82 9.89
C LEU A 348 14.11 -14.18 11.32
N ILE A 349 13.82 -13.23 12.21
CA ILE A 349 13.43 -13.55 13.58
C ILE A 349 12.02 -14.16 13.67
N ARG A 350 11.14 -13.90 12.69
CA ARG A 350 9.77 -14.44 12.65
C ARG A 350 9.80 -15.95 12.54
N GLY A 351 8.97 -16.65 13.31
CA GLY A 351 9.07 -18.11 13.40
C GLY A 351 8.43 -18.70 14.64
N VAL A 352 8.26 -20.02 14.61
CA VAL A 352 8.08 -20.83 15.80
C VAL A 352 9.44 -21.35 16.22
N TRP A 353 9.83 -21.05 17.45
CA TRP A 353 11.14 -21.36 18.01
C TRP A 353 11.02 -22.23 19.25
N ARG A 354 11.89 -23.21 19.42
CA ARG A 354 12.03 -24.02 20.63
C ARG A 354 13.27 -23.58 21.38
N CYS A 355 13.14 -23.24 22.66
CA CYS A 355 14.30 -23.00 23.51
C CYS A 355 15.07 -24.33 23.72
N ALA A 356 16.19 -24.50 23.03
CA ALA A 356 17.03 -25.70 23.10
C ALA A 356 17.87 -25.71 24.39
N SER A 357 18.36 -24.56 24.83
CA SER A 357 19.04 -24.42 26.11
C SER A 357 18.78 -23.08 26.78
N ARG A 358 18.89 -23.07 28.11
CA ARG A 358 18.80 -21.87 28.95
C ARG A 358 19.83 -21.97 30.07
N GLU A 359 20.58 -20.90 30.26
CA GLU A 359 21.55 -20.72 31.34
C GLU A 359 21.24 -19.40 32.09
N GLY A 360 21.50 -19.36 33.40
CA GLY A 360 21.29 -18.17 34.23
C GLY A 360 19.87 -17.98 34.76
N HIS A 361 19.48 -16.73 35.01
CA HIS A 361 18.27 -16.36 35.74
C HIS A 361 17.00 -16.77 34.96
N PRO A 362 15.94 -17.28 35.63
CA PRO A 362 14.70 -17.62 34.94
C PRO A 362 13.96 -16.37 34.46
N VAL A 363 13.85 -16.17 33.14
CA VAL A 363 12.88 -15.22 32.56
C VAL A 363 11.54 -15.95 32.34
N PRO A 364 10.39 -15.42 32.79
CA PRO A 364 9.10 -16.12 32.75
C PRO A 364 8.67 -16.65 31.38
N VAL A 365 9.08 -15.96 30.31
CA VAL A 365 8.76 -16.26 28.90
C VAL A 365 9.61 -17.41 28.36
N PHE A 366 10.81 -17.65 28.92
CA PHE A 366 11.79 -18.56 28.37
C PHE A 366 12.10 -19.73 29.30
N GLY A 367 11.90 -20.95 28.80
CA GLY A 367 12.26 -22.19 29.48
C GLY A 367 12.69 -23.24 28.49
N THR A 368 13.65 -24.09 28.86
CA THR A 368 14.12 -25.19 28.02
C THR A 368 12.94 -26.06 27.57
N GLY A 369 12.88 -26.35 26.27
CA GLY A 369 11.79 -27.08 25.63
C GLY A 369 10.54 -26.25 25.31
N ARG A 370 10.39 -25.03 25.87
CA ARG A 370 9.25 -24.16 25.57
C ARG A 370 9.30 -23.66 24.14
N LYS A 371 8.12 -23.46 23.58
CA LYS A 371 7.93 -22.87 22.26
C LYS A 371 7.58 -21.39 22.42
N ILE A 372 8.18 -20.57 21.58
CA ILE A 372 7.77 -19.17 21.38
C ILE A 372 7.40 -18.97 19.92
N VAL A 373 6.46 -18.07 19.67
CA VAL A 373 6.09 -17.62 18.33
C VAL A 373 6.47 -16.15 18.23
N ILE A 374 7.33 -15.81 17.28
CA ILE A 374 7.69 -14.41 17.00
C ILE A 374 6.96 -14.02 15.71
N SER A 375 6.10 -13.01 15.79
CA SER A 375 5.30 -12.50 14.68
C SER A 375 5.15 -10.99 14.81
N GLY A 376 5.50 -10.25 13.75
CA GLY A 376 5.46 -8.78 13.80
C GLY A 376 6.35 -8.23 14.92
N GLU A 377 5.75 -7.49 15.84
CA GLU A 377 6.41 -6.86 17.02
C GLU A 377 6.07 -7.58 18.33
N GLU A 378 5.54 -8.80 18.24
CA GLU A 378 5.12 -9.60 19.39
C GLU A 378 5.89 -10.93 19.49
N ILE A 379 6.18 -11.35 20.72
CA ILE A 379 6.62 -12.69 21.10
C ILE A 379 5.52 -13.34 21.93
N THR A 380 4.92 -14.41 21.43
CA THR A 380 3.92 -15.19 22.14
C THR A 380 4.54 -16.44 22.77
N ALA A 381 4.37 -16.62 24.09
CA ALA A 381 4.76 -17.82 24.81
C ALA A 381 3.60 -18.28 25.70
N ASP A 382 3.30 -19.58 25.69
CA ASP A 382 2.22 -20.19 26.50
C ASP A 382 0.85 -19.45 26.38
N GLY A 383 0.56 -18.89 25.21
CA GLY A 383 -0.68 -18.15 24.91
C GLY A 383 -0.70 -16.69 25.36
N THR A 384 0.39 -16.18 25.94
CA THR A 384 0.55 -14.78 26.35
C THR A 384 1.44 -14.04 25.35
N SER A 385 1.04 -12.85 24.90
CA SER A 385 1.82 -12.02 23.98
C SER A 385 2.62 -10.95 24.73
N HIS A 386 3.83 -10.68 24.25
CA HIS A 386 4.78 -9.73 24.82
C HIS A 386 5.38 -8.87 23.71
N ASP A 387 5.44 -7.56 23.91
CA ASP A 387 6.04 -6.65 22.94
C ASP A 387 7.57 -6.79 22.94
N TYR A 388 8.19 -6.70 21.77
CA TYR A 388 9.63 -6.61 21.67
C TYR A 388 10.08 -5.56 20.65
N ARG A 389 11.29 -5.04 20.85
CA ARG A 389 11.92 -4.08 19.94
C ARG A 389 13.32 -4.57 19.55
N LEU A 390 13.63 -4.50 18.26
CA LEU A 390 14.98 -4.74 17.75
C LEU A 390 15.71 -3.44 17.49
N THR A 391 17.00 -3.44 17.78
CA THR A 391 17.94 -2.41 17.36
C THR A 391 19.15 -3.10 16.70
N THR A 392 19.12 -3.09 15.36
CA THR A 392 19.93 -3.95 14.47
C THR A 392 21.27 -3.34 14.07
N HIS A 393 21.42 -2.03 14.25
CA HIS A 393 22.60 -1.25 13.87
C HIS A 393 23.68 -1.16 14.98
N LYS A 394 23.53 -1.94 16.06
CA LYS A 394 24.47 -2.02 17.18
C LYS A 394 25.19 -3.36 17.14
N GLU A 395 26.42 -3.38 17.65
CA GLU A 395 27.21 -4.61 17.80
C GLU A 395 27.64 -4.79 19.26
N PRO A 396 27.17 -5.85 19.96
CA PRO A 396 26.17 -6.83 19.52
C PRO A 396 24.80 -6.18 19.22
N ARG A 397 23.95 -6.86 18.43
CA ARG A 397 22.60 -6.37 18.12
C ARG A 397 21.70 -6.43 19.35
N HIS A 398 20.78 -5.49 19.47
CA HIS A 398 20.02 -5.22 20.68
C HIS A 398 18.57 -5.70 20.56
N LEU A 399 18.05 -6.34 21.62
CA LEU A 399 16.64 -6.71 21.75
C LEU A 399 16.11 -6.22 23.09
N ASP A 400 14.95 -5.57 23.08
CA ASP A 400 14.24 -5.13 24.29
C ASP A 400 12.93 -5.90 24.37
N LEU A 401 12.62 -6.51 25.52
CA LEU A 401 11.42 -7.31 25.73
C LEU A 401 10.57 -6.71 26.85
N GLY A 402 9.34 -6.31 26.53
CA GLY A 402 8.35 -5.82 27.49
C GLY A 402 7.44 -6.95 27.97
N ILE A 403 7.41 -7.18 29.29
CA ILE A 403 6.50 -8.15 29.92
C ILE A 403 5.54 -7.39 30.83
N GLU A 404 4.24 -7.45 30.50
CA GLU A 404 3.16 -7.02 31.39
C GLU A 404 2.73 -8.19 32.28
N ALA A 405 2.99 -8.09 33.58
CA ALA A 405 2.41 -8.96 34.60
C ALA A 405 1.41 -8.16 35.45
N GLU A 406 0.43 -8.84 36.06
CA GLU A 406 -0.81 -8.32 36.71
C GLU A 406 -0.71 -7.05 37.60
N SER A 407 0.49 -6.55 37.91
CA SER A 407 0.70 -5.26 38.58
C SER A 407 2.05 -4.57 38.27
N GLN A 408 2.88 -5.11 37.37
CA GLN A 408 4.22 -4.60 37.08
C GLN A 408 4.57 -4.76 35.60
N GLN A 409 5.05 -3.67 34.99
CA GLN A 409 5.70 -3.68 33.69
C GLN A 409 7.19 -3.93 33.90
N ALA A 410 7.73 -4.99 33.32
CA ALA A 410 9.15 -5.31 33.35
C ALA A 410 9.73 -5.19 31.94
N GLU A 411 10.86 -4.50 31.81
CA GLU A 411 11.59 -4.36 30.54
C GLU A 411 12.94 -5.07 30.66
N TYR A 412 13.16 -6.05 29.80
CA TYR A 412 14.38 -6.84 29.76
C TYR A 412 15.22 -6.35 28.57
N GLU A 413 16.29 -5.63 28.86
CA GLU A 413 17.25 -5.22 27.85
C GLU A 413 18.25 -6.34 27.54
N GLY A 414 18.48 -6.59 26.26
CA GLY A 414 19.36 -7.66 25.84
C GLY A 414 20.03 -7.45 24.51
N ILE A 415 20.73 -8.51 24.11
CA ILE A 415 21.37 -8.66 22.82
C ILE A 415 20.91 -9.95 22.15
N TYR A 416 20.97 -9.98 20.82
CA TYR A 416 20.59 -11.15 20.04
C TYR A 416 21.55 -11.42 18.89
N LEU A 417 21.63 -12.69 18.51
CA LEU A 417 22.32 -13.16 17.31
C LEU A 417 21.41 -14.13 16.57
N LEU A 418 21.21 -13.87 15.30
CA LEU A 418 20.48 -14.75 14.38
C LEU A 418 21.49 -15.48 13.50
N ASP A 419 21.44 -16.80 13.52
CA ASP A 419 22.20 -17.66 12.61
C ASP A 419 21.25 -18.69 12.03
N ALA A 420 20.68 -18.41 10.85
CA ALA A 420 19.88 -19.33 10.04
C ALA A 420 18.70 -20.01 10.79
N HIS A 421 18.98 -21.05 11.57
CA HIS A 421 18.02 -21.84 12.36
C HIS A 421 18.14 -21.63 13.87
N THR A 422 19.08 -20.79 14.29
CA THR A 422 19.39 -20.54 15.69
C THR A 422 19.17 -19.07 16.01
N LEU A 423 18.45 -18.82 17.10
CA LEU A 423 18.32 -17.50 17.70
C LEU A 423 18.98 -17.58 19.08
N LYS A 424 20.05 -16.81 19.28
CA LYS A 424 20.72 -16.68 20.58
C LYS A 424 20.28 -15.37 21.21
N LEU A 425 19.67 -15.44 22.39
CA LEU A 425 19.23 -14.26 23.16
C LEU A 425 19.99 -14.20 24.48
N CYS A 426 20.52 -13.03 24.82
CA CYS A 426 21.07 -12.78 26.14
C CYS A 426 20.42 -11.53 26.73
N LEU A 427 19.68 -11.68 27.83
CA LEU A 427 18.90 -10.61 28.45
C LEU A 427 19.42 -10.37 29.87
N GLY A 428 19.50 -9.10 30.26
CA GLY A 428 19.66 -8.70 31.65
C GLY A 428 18.35 -8.81 32.41
N GLU A 429 18.43 -8.98 33.74
CA GLU A 429 17.30 -8.80 34.65
C GLU A 429 16.75 -7.36 34.53
N ASN A 430 15.46 -7.19 34.84
CA ASN A 430 14.80 -5.88 34.83
C ASN A 430 15.59 -4.83 35.64
N GLY A 431 15.93 -3.71 35.01
CA GLY A 431 16.72 -2.63 35.62
C GLY A 431 18.22 -2.88 35.72
N THR A 432 18.73 -3.99 35.19
CA THR A 432 20.17 -4.23 35.05
C THR A 432 20.70 -3.71 33.72
N ALA A 433 22.03 -3.53 33.63
CA ALA A 433 22.65 -3.09 32.39
C ALA A 433 22.53 -4.18 31.30
N ARG A 434 22.28 -3.74 30.07
CA ARG A 434 22.27 -4.60 28.88
C ARG A 434 23.56 -5.44 28.79
N PRO A 435 23.45 -6.77 28.61
CA PRO A 435 24.60 -7.62 28.34
C PRO A 435 25.38 -7.16 27.10
N THR A 436 26.71 -7.24 27.16
CA THR A 436 27.59 -6.87 26.03
C THR A 436 28.19 -8.08 25.33
N LYS A 437 27.94 -9.29 25.84
CA LYS A 437 28.44 -10.56 25.32
C LYS A 437 27.43 -11.67 25.56
N PHE A 438 27.44 -12.69 24.70
CA PHE A 438 26.57 -13.85 24.84
C PHE A 438 27.11 -14.87 25.84
N SER A 439 27.14 -14.50 27.12
CA SER A 439 27.62 -15.31 28.24
C SER A 439 26.90 -14.96 29.54
N VAL A 440 26.71 -15.95 30.41
CA VAL A 440 26.20 -15.75 31.77
C VAL A 440 27.37 -15.50 32.71
N GLU A 441 27.73 -14.22 32.93
CA GLU A 441 28.78 -13.86 33.89
C GLU A 441 28.25 -13.83 35.34
N ASP A 442 27.00 -13.40 35.51
CA ASP A 442 26.26 -13.40 36.77
C ASP A 442 24.94 -14.15 36.56
N ALA A 443 24.86 -15.38 37.07
CA ALA A 443 23.71 -16.25 36.89
C ALA A 443 22.43 -15.70 37.53
N ASP A 444 22.54 -14.75 38.46
CA ASP A 444 21.38 -14.13 39.09
C ASP A 444 20.84 -12.94 38.29
N LYS A 445 21.66 -12.34 37.40
CA LYS A 445 21.31 -11.10 36.68
C LYS A 445 21.18 -11.24 35.17
N THR A 446 21.57 -12.37 34.60
CA THR A 446 21.60 -12.55 33.16
C THR A 446 21.04 -13.91 32.80
N VAL A 447 20.29 -13.96 31.71
CA VAL A 447 19.85 -15.20 31.08
C VAL A 447 20.47 -15.31 29.68
N LEU A 448 20.91 -16.51 29.33
CA LEU A 448 21.28 -16.86 27.97
C LEU A 448 20.35 -17.97 27.48
N CYS A 449 19.66 -17.73 26.37
CA CYS A 449 18.79 -18.70 25.72
C CYS A 449 19.29 -18.98 24.31
N ILE A 450 19.31 -20.27 23.93
CA ILE A 450 19.54 -20.71 22.55
C ILE A 450 18.24 -21.32 22.06
N PHE A 451 17.70 -20.78 20.97
CA PHE A 451 16.49 -21.25 20.33
C PHE A 451 16.81 -21.92 19.01
N GLU A 452 16.09 -22.99 18.70
CA GLU A 452 16.09 -23.66 17.40
C GLU A 452 14.75 -23.41 16.71
N ARG A 453 14.77 -23.06 15.44
CA ARG A 453 13.56 -22.89 14.65
C ARG A 453 12.88 -24.24 14.43
N ILE A 454 11.58 -24.30 14.72
CA ILE A 454 10.73 -25.48 14.50
C ILE A 454 10.01 -25.36 13.16
N SER A 455 9.43 -24.19 12.88
CA SER A 455 8.72 -23.89 11.64
C SER A 455 8.68 -22.39 11.41
N THR A 456 8.31 -21.96 10.20
CA THR A 456 7.80 -20.61 9.98
C THR A 456 6.33 -20.49 10.34
N PRO A 457 5.86 -19.27 10.64
CA PRO A 457 4.43 -18.99 10.79
C PRO A 457 3.66 -19.34 9.52
#